data_AF-A0A1Q9RT21-F1
#
_entry.id   AF-A0A1Q9RT21-F1
#
_cell.length_a   1.000
_cell.length_b   1.000
_cell.length_c   1.000
_cell.angle_alpha   90.00
_cell.angle_beta   90.00
_cell.angle_gamma   90.00
#
_symmetry.space_group_name_H-M   'P 1'
#
loop_
_entity.id
_entity.type
_entity.pdbx_description
1 polymer ?
#
loop_
_entity_poly.entity_id
_entity_poly.type
_entity_poly.pdbx_seq_one_letter_code
_entity_poly.pdbx_strand_id
1 'polypeptide(L)'
;MGVVTERQTRGGVPALVRPMQPGTVTGDPPTGPDWVVEVAWTGHRCVAYVEPGRRVRLLSGADNSMSAAYPELAEPLLRRSPEGGMVLDGTLVARGEEHAVRPRLIARRSARHRPTDATIRRIPVDFQVADLLWLDGHSTTELPYADRRALLDGLGFSSPPVWTTSPLPATEIGTMLAIAEQKGADGLHARHLRGRYHPGGRSRFWLRVPVTRTRQVLVGGWTPADPHRPETVGTLLLGSPVADAPDRLHYVGRVGVSLGERRRLAAELAGREQDAPSFLDAVPAAAARHARWARPGLAGLVEFSGWIGGGRMRRPYWRGLLDPVDVQDDRWARPPEPVPAGEPPEPVPEPAGAESPPPLAPPQPPAAPPPAAPATEVRRLEQHFVYNALNTIAALIRTDPGRARDLLMGFADLNRAADQVGGSTLGDELAAVQGYLQLEQARFGPRLRVAVDVAPILHPIPVTPMQVLAAVREAVQHEIEPRPEGGLLTLDARPVEGGCEVRVTGGSSAVRTIHLPA
;
A
#
# COMPACT_ATOMS: atom_id res chain seq x y z
N MET A 1 -11.73 -29.55 15.13
CA MET A 1 -11.89 -29.26 16.57
C MET A 1 -10.80 -28.28 16.97
N GLY A 2 -11.21 -27.15 17.54
CA GLY A 2 -10.31 -26.09 17.98
C GLY A 2 -11.08 -24.79 18.14
N VAL A 3 -12.18 -24.83 18.89
CA VAL A 3 -12.76 -23.62 19.47
C VAL A 3 -11.63 -23.00 20.28
N VAL A 4 -11.32 -21.71 20.08
CA VAL A 4 -10.50 -20.96 21.03
C VAL A 4 -11.35 -20.83 22.29
N THR A 5 -11.43 -21.91 23.07
CA THR A 5 -12.13 -21.92 24.34
C THR A 5 -11.39 -20.96 25.27
N GLU A 6 -12.13 -20.18 26.04
CA GLU A 6 -11.67 -19.26 27.10
C GLU A 6 -10.63 -19.85 28.09
N ARG A 7 -10.33 -21.16 28.03
CA ARG A 7 -9.43 -21.89 28.92
C ARG A 7 -7.93 -21.65 28.74
N GLN A 8 -7.47 -20.77 27.86
CA GLN A 8 -6.05 -20.39 27.76
C GLN A 8 -5.85 -18.88 27.54
N THR A 9 -6.50 -18.06 28.35
CA THR A 9 -6.21 -16.62 28.39
C THR A 9 -4.93 -16.34 29.18
N ARG A 10 -4.01 -15.55 28.60
CA ARG A 10 -2.87 -14.97 29.31
C ARG A 10 -3.12 -13.47 29.44
N GLY A 11 -3.28 -12.99 30.68
CA GLY A 11 -3.54 -11.59 30.94
C GLY A 11 -4.89 -11.08 30.43
N GLY A 12 -5.90 -11.95 30.26
CA GLY A 12 -7.27 -11.58 29.83
C GLY A 12 -7.53 -11.57 28.32
N VAL A 13 -6.54 -11.93 27.50
CA VAL A 13 -6.71 -12.27 26.07
C VAL A 13 -6.14 -13.67 25.79
N PRO A 14 -6.47 -14.34 24.67
CA PRO A 14 -5.90 -15.63 24.32
C PRO A 14 -4.37 -15.60 24.27
N ALA A 15 -3.72 -16.63 24.80
CA ALA A 15 -2.25 -16.74 24.75
C ALA A 15 -1.73 -16.78 23.30
N LEU A 16 -2.42 -17.51 22.43
CA LEU A 16 -2.06 -17.66 21.03
C LEU A 16 -3.30 -17.90 20.17
N VAL A 17 -3.43 -17.12 19.09
CA VAL A 17 -4.34 -17.39 17.97
C VAL A 17 -3.50 -17.57 16.72
N ARG A 18 -3.46 -18.80 16.21
CA ARG A 18 -2.73 -19.10 14.98
C ARG A 18 -3.41 -18.41 13.80
N PRO A 19 -2.67 -17.70 12.92
CA PRO A 19 -3.32 -16.97 11.86
C PRO A 19 -3.96 -17.88 10.80
N MET A 20 -5.18 -17.56 10.41
CA MET A 20 -5.92 -18.20 9.30
C MET A 20 -5.20 -17.98 7.96
N GLN A 21 -5.24 -18.92 7.03
CA GLN A 21 -4.58 -18.77 5.72
C GLN A 21 -5.60 -18.58 4.60
N PRO A 22 -5.36 -17.68 3.63
CA PRO A 22 -6.23 -17.57 2.48
C PRO A 22 -6.07 -18.77 1.54
N GLY A 23 -7.12 -19.17 0.84
CA GLY A 23 -6.98 -19.93 -0.41
C GLY A 23 -6.26 -19.11 -1.48
N THR A 24 -5.78 -19.73 -2.56
CA THR A 24 -5.29 -18.98 -3.73
C THR A 24 -6.18 -19.28 -4.91
N VAL A 25 -6.69 -18.24 -5.57
CA VAL A 25 -7.51 -18.39 -6.77
C VAL A 25 -6.63 -18.87 -7.93
N THR A 26 -7.12 -19.87 -8.66
CA THR A 26 -6.45 -20.48 -9.83
C THR A 26 -7.25 -20.32 -11.13
N GLY A 27 -8.35 -19.56 -11.10
CA GLY A 27 -9.23 -19.27 -12.23
C GLY A 27 -9.87 -17.90 -12.05
N ASP A 28 -11.16 -17.80 -12.35
CA ASP A 28 -11.86 -16.53 -12.21
C ASP A 28 -11.94 -16.08 -10.74
N PRO A 29 -11.77 -14.78 -10.47
CA PRO A 29 -11.95 -14.25 -9.13
C PRO A 29 -13.40 -14.44 -8.65
N PRO A 30 -13.61 -14.46 -7.32
CA PRO A 30 -14.96 -14.56 -6.78
C PRO A 30 -15.82 -13.37 -7.21
N THR A 31 -17.04 -13.67 -7.65
CA THR A 31 -18.06 -12.70 -8.02
C THR A 31 -19.23 -12.76 -7.04
N GLY A 32 -19.91 -11.64 -6.83
CA GLY A 32 -21.14 -11.58 -6.04
C GLY A 32 -21.13 -10.48 -4.96
N PRO A 33 -22.31 -10.08 -4.48
CA PRO A 33 -22.46 -8.92 -3.59
C PRO A 33 -21.89 -9.17 -2.17
N ASP A 34 -21.76 -10.43 -1.75
CA ASP A 34 -21.25 -10.81 -0.44
C ASP A 34 -19.70 -10.88 -0.39
N TRP A 35 -19.02 -10.55 -1.49
CA TRP A 35 -17.56 -10.51 -1.55
C TRP A 35 -17.05 -9.08 -1.56
N VAL A 36 -16.00 -8.86 -0.78
CA VAL A 36 -15.23 -7.61 -0.78
C VAL A 36 -13.77 -7.90 -1.04
N VAL A 37 -13.04 -6.90 -1.53
CA VAL A 37 -11.67 -6.98 -1.98
C VAL A 37 -10.83 -5.87 -1.37
N GLU A 38 -9.61 -6.21 -0.96
CA GLU A 38 -8.62 -5.30 -0.42
C GLU A 38 -7.24 -5.63 -1.01
N VAL A 39 -6.31 -4.68 -1.00
CA VAL A 39 -4.93 -4.94 -1.44
C VAL A 39 -4.29 -6.00 -0.53
N ALA A 40 -3.68 -7.03 -1.12
CA ALA A 40 -2.88 -7.98 -0.37
C ALA A 40 -1.48 -7.40 -0.16
N TRP A 41 -1.31 -6.66 0.93
CA TRP A 41 -0.05 -6.04 1.29
C TRP A 41 1.08 -7.07 1.43
N THR A 42 2.24 -6.76 0.84
CA THR A 42 3.42 -7.62 0.94
C THR A 42 4.29 -7.17 2.11
N GLY A 43 4.41 -8.03 3.13
CA GLY A 43 5.13 -7.71 4.36
C GLY A 43 5.24 -8.90 5.31
N HIS A 44 5.53 -8.65 6.59
CA HIS A 44 5.56 -9.69 7.62
C HIS A 44 4.21 -9.79 8.31
N ARG A 45 3.62 -10.99 8.32
CA ARG A 45 2.38 -11.20 9.06
C ARG A 45 2.59 -10.98 10.56
N CYS A 46 1.68 -10.26 11.19
CA CYS A 46 1.73 -9.93 12.61
C CYS A 46 0.36 -10.13 13.25
N VAL A 47 0.35 -10.83 14.38
CA VAL A 47 -0.77 -10.88 15.31
C VAL A 47 -0.39 -10.06 16.54
N ALA A 48 -1.08 -8.94 16.75
CA ALA A 48 -0.87 -8.05 17.88
C ALA A 48 -1.83 -8.40 19.01
N TYR A 49 -1.30 -8.61 20.20
CA TYR A 49 -2.05 -8.85 21.44
C TYR A 49 -1.86 -7.63 22.33
N VAL A 50 -2.96 -7.00 22.72
CA VAL A 50 -2.95 -5.98 23.76
C VAL A 50 -3.68 -6.55 24.96
N GLU A 51 -2.91 -6.88 26.00
CA GLU A 51 -3.38 -7.53 27.22
C GLU A 51 -3.94 -6.46 28.20
N PRO A 52 -5.02 -6.76 28.94
CA PRO A 52 -5.40 -6.04 30.15
C PRO A 52 -4.19 -5.75 31.05
N GLY A 53 -4.02 -4.49 31.43
CA GLY A 53 -2.78 -4.01 32.07
C GLY A 53 -1.78 -3.35 31.11
N ARG A 54 -2.21 -3.02 29.89
CA ARG A 54 -1.48 -2.17 28.92
C ARG A 54 -0.15 -2.76 28.45
N ARG A 55 -0.09 -4.08 28.25
CA ARG A 55 1.06 -4.78 27.67
C ARG A 55 0.79 -5.15 26.21
N VAL A 56 1.75 -4.84 25.33
CA VAL A 56 1.70 -5.22 23.90
C VAL A 56 2.64 -6.38 23.61
N ARG A 57 2.13 -7.37 22.88
CA ARG A 57 2.91 -8.48 22.33
C ARG A 57 2.61 -8.64 20.85
N LEU A 58 3.65 -8.70 20.03
CA LEU A 58 3.55 -8.92 18.59
C LEU A 58 4.12 -10.29 18.25
N LEU A 59 3.34 -11.13 17.60
CA LEU A 59 3.78 -12.44 17.13
C LEU A 59 3.77 -12.51 15.60
N SER A 60 4.81 -13.09 15.02
CA SER A 60 4.83 -13.47 13.60
C SER A 60 3.77 -14.52 13.28
N GLY A 61 3.52 -14.76 11.99
CA GLY A 61 2.68 -15.89 11.57
C GLY A 61 3.21 -17.29 11.89
N ALA A 62 4.45 -17.41 12.38
CA ALA A 62 5.06 -18.64 12.88
C ALA A 62 5.24 -18.61 14.41
N ASP A 63 4.42 -17.81 15.11
CA ASP A 63 4.34 -17.71 16.57
C ASP A 63 5.60 -17.12 17.26
N ASN A 64 6.62 -16.71 16.51
CA ASN A 64 7.80 -16.04 17.05
C ASN A 64 7.50 -14.62 17.55
N SER A 65 8.03 -14.25 18.70
CA SER A 65 7.94 -12.88 19.23
C SER A 65 8.70 -11.88 18.34
N MET A 66 8.04 -10.77 18.03
CA MET A 66 8.59 -9.65 17.26
C MET A 66 8.46 -8.31 18.01
N SER A 67 7.95 -8.30 19.26
CA SER A 67 7.64 -7.07 19.99
C SER A 67 8.82 -6.11 20.12
N ALA A 68 10.01 -6.65 20.38
CA ALA A 68 11.23 -5.84 20.54
C ALA A 68 11.67 -5.17 19.23
N ALA A 69 11.33 -5.75 18.08
CA ALA A 69 11.73 -5.24 16.78
C ALA A 69 10.89 -4.05 16.32
N TYR A 70 9.67 -3.88 16.85
CA TYR A 70 8.74 -2.82 16.44
C TYR A 70 8.17 -2.05 17.65
N PRO A 71 9.04 -1.42 18.47
CA PRO A 71 8.60 -0.66 19.64
C PRO A 71 7.66 0.50 19.29
N GLU A 72 7.76 1.07 18.08
CA GLU A 72 6.94 2.18 17.59
C GLU A 72 5.44 1.86 17.48
N LEU A 73 5.06 0.58 17.51
CA LEU A 73 3.66 0.15 17.43
C LEU A 73 2.96 0.07 18.78
N ALA A 74 3.71 0.01 19.88
CA ALA A 74 3.15 -0.27 21.19
C ALA A 74 2.17 0.83 21.64
N GLU A 75 2.60 2.09 21.59
CA GLU A 75 1.81 3.22 22.08
C GLU A 75 0.51 3.44 21.26
N PRO A 76 0.51 3.40 19.91
CA PRO A 76 -0.72 3.52 19.12
C PRO A 76 -1.72 2.39 19.38
N LEU A 77 -1.23 1.16 19.59
CA LEU A 77 -2.07 0.02 19.96
C LEU A 77 -2.68 0.20 21.36
N LEU A 78 -1.90 0.69 22.32
CA LEU A 78 -2.35 0.93 23.70
C LEU A 78 -3.36 2.07 23.84
N ARG A 79 -3.29 3.08 22.97
CA ARG A 79 -4.26 4.19 22.96
C ARG A 79 -5.66 3.75 22.52
N ARG A 80 -5.74 2.76 21.64
CA ARG A 80 -7.01 2.32 21.02
C ARG A 80 -7.60 1.05 21.62
N SER A 81 -6.82 0.33 22.43
CA SER A 81 -7.31 -0.88 23.10
C SER A 81 -8.33 -0.55 24.20
N PRO A 82 -9.44 -1.29 24.29
CA PRO A 82 -10.31 -1.26 25.47
C PRO A 82 -9.63 -1.90 26.68
N GLU A 83 -10.25 -1.77 27.85
CA GLU A 83 -9.74 -2.29 29.13
C GLU A 83 -9.60 -3.83 29.13
N GLY A 84 -10.57 -4.54 28.56
CA GLY A 84 -10.55 -6.01 28.39
C GLY A 84 -9.63 -6.50 27.27
N GLY A 85 -8.84 -5.62 26.66
CA GLY A 85 -7.83 -5.93 25.65
C GLY A 85 -8.37 -6.21 24.25
N MET A 86 -7.44 -6.50 23.34
CA MET A 86 -7.78 -6.84 21.95
C MET A 86 -6.71 -7.72 21.30
N VAL A 87 -7.10 -8.46 20.27
CA VAL A 87 -6.17 -9.21 19.41
C VAL A 87 -6.46 -8.90 17.94
N LEU A 88 -5.44 -8.46 17.21
CA LEU A 88 -5.52 -7.99 15.83
C LEU A 88 -4.65 -8.87 14.91
N ASP A 89 -5.12 -9.17 13.71
CA ASP A 89 -4.35 -9.86 12.65
C ASP A 89 -4.15 -8.94 11.45
N GLY A 90 -2.92 -8.91 10.93
CA GLY A 90 -2.57 -8.00 9.86
C GLY A 90 -1.16 -8.20 9.33
N THR A 91 -0.66 -7.16 8.67
CA THR A 91 0.62 -7.18 7.97
C THR A 91 1.46 -5.98 8.36
N LEU A 92 2.69 -6.23 8.82
CA LEU A 92 3.71 -5.21 8.95
C LEU A 92 4.25 -4.86 7.57
N VAL A 93 4.23 -3.59 7.22
CA VAL A 93 4.68 -3.07 5.92
C VAL A 93 5.74 -2.00 6.14
N ALA A 94 6.84 -2.07 5.40
CA ALA A 94 7.83 -1.00 5.40
C ALA A 94 7.35 0.10 4.46
N ARG A 95 7.22 1.31 5.00
CA ARG A 95 6.82 2.51 4.28
C ARG A 95 8.05 3.10 3.59
N GLY A 96 7.97 3.28 2.27
CA GLY A 96 8.97 3.97 1.46
C GLY A 96 8.64 5.45 1.29
N GLU A 97 9.41 6.14 0.43
CA GLU A 97 9.09 7.49 -0.05
C GLU A 97 7.68 7.51 -0.67
N GLU A 98 6.94 8.60 -0.44
CA GLU A 98 5.52 8.76 -0.81
C GLU A 98 4.56 7.68 -0.26
N HIS A 99 4.87 7.09 0.90
CA HIS A 99 4.05 6.08 1.57
C HIS A 99 3.89 4.74 0.80
N ALA A 100 4.65 4.55 -0.28
CA ALA A 100 4.63 3.29 -1.04
C ALA A 100 5.24 2.14 -0.23
N VAL A 101 4.56 0.99 -0.17
CA VAL A 101 5.10 -0.17 0.53
C VAL A 101 6.29 -0.74 -0.24
N ARG A 102 7.44 -0.92 0.42
CA ARG A 102 8.64 -1.52 -0.18
C ARG A 102 8.96 -2.85 0.50
N PRO A 103 8.53 -4.00 -0.08
CA PRO A 103 8.72 -5.32 0.51
C PRO A 103 10.17 -5.70 0.81
N ARG A 104 11.15 -5.14 0.09
CA ARG A 104 12.57 -5.38 0.34
C ARG A 104 13.11 -4.59 1.54
N LEU A 105 12.49 -3.47 1.92
CA LEU A 105 12.93 -2.66 3.05
C LEU A 105 12.59 -3.31 4.39
N ILE A 106 11.46 -4.02 4.48
CA ILE A 106 11.09 -4.68 5.75
C ILE A 106 12.08 -5.81 6.10
N ALA A 107 12.69 -6.45 5.11
CA ALA A 107 13.75 -7.44 5.34
C ALA A 107 15.00 -6.83 6.01
N ARG A 108 15.20 -5.50 5.91
CA ARG A 108 16.27 -4.77 6.60
C ARG A 108 15.91 -4.44 8.06
N ARG A 109 14.64 -4.58 8.46
CA ARG A 109 14.18 -4.47 9.86
C ARG A 109 14.18 -5.87 10.47
N SER A 110 15.31 -6.26 11.08
CA SER A 110 15.44 -7.56 11.76
C SER A 110 14.32 -7.76 12.79
N ALA A 111 13.52 -8.82 12.63
CA ALA A 111 12.45 -9.21 13.54
C ALA A 111 12.92 -9.60 14.96
N ARG A 112 14.23 -9.77 15.18
CA ARG A 112 14.81 -10.26 16.45
C ARG A 112 15.54 -9.19 17.26
N HIS A 113 15.82 -8.03 16.67
CA HIS A 113 16.68 -7.02 17.29
C HIS A 113 15.90 -5.73 17.47
N ARG A 114 16.09 -5.08 18.63
CA ARG A 114 15.53 -3.76 18.87
C ARG A 114 16.25 -2.74 17.98
N PRO A 115 15.54 -2.01 17.10
CA PRO A 115 16.14 -0.99 16.27
C PRO A 115 16.55 0.24 17.09
N THR A 116 17.52 1.00 16.59
CA THR A 116 17.76 2.37 17.04
C THR A 116 16.72 3.32 16.46
N ASP A 117 16.51 4.48 17.08
CA ASP A 117 15.58 5.50 16.56
C ASP A 117 15.97 5.97 15.16
N ALA A 118 17.27 6.03 14.85
CA ALA A 118 17.77 6.34 13.52
C ALA A 118 17.32 5.28 12.48
N THR A 119 17.29 4.00 12.88
CA THR A 119 16.79 2.92 12.01
C THR A 119 15.29 3.01 11.81
N ILE A 120 14.52 3.32 12.86
CA ILE A 120 13.06 3.51 12.77
C ILE A 120 12.74 4.68 11.82
N ARG A 121 13.41 5.82 11.96
CA ARG A 121 13.22 6.99 11.07
C ARG A 121 13.56 6.68 9.62
N ARG A 122 14.63 5.91 9.37
CA ARG A 122 15.07 5.54 8.02
C ARG A 122 14.16 4.50 7.36
N ILE A 123 13.58 3.59 8.14
CA ILE A 123 12.71 2.53 7.65
C ILE A 123 11.47 2.46 8.57
N PRO A 124 10.52 3.40 8.40
CA PRO A 124 9.28 3.36 9.15
C PRO A 124 8.49 2.11 8.79
N VAL A 125 7.95 1.44 9.82
CA VAL A 125 7.13 0.25 9.67
C VAL A 125 5.75 0.54 10.19
N ASP A 126 4.75 0.25 9.36
CA ASP A 126 3.35 0.36 9.72
C ASP A 126 2.74 -1.01 9.90
N PHE A 127 1.73 -1.10 10.77
CA PHE A 127 0.88 -2.27 10.92
C PHE A 127 -0.46 -2.01 10.24
N GLN A 128 -0.63 -2.62 9.06
CA GLN A 128 -1.92 -2.69 8.40
C GLN A 128 -2.75 -3.78 9.07
N VAL A 129 -3.81 -3.40 9.75
CA VAL A 129 -4.72 -4.31 10.44
C VAL A 129 -5.81 -4.76 9.47
N ALA A 130 -6.00 -6.07 9.36
CA ALA A 130 -6.93 -6.68 8.41
C ALA A 130 -8.08 -7.43 9.10
N ASP A 131 -7.94 -7.79 10.37
CA ASP A 131 -8.97 -8.51 11.12
C ASP A 131 -8.86 -8.29 12.64
N LEU A 132 -9.97 -8.47 13.34
CA LEU A 132 -10.11 -8.40 14.79
C LEU A 132 -10.52 -9.78 15.31
N LEU A 133 -9.73 -10.35 16.22
CA LEU A 133 -9.85 -11.74 16.70
C LEU A 133 -10.35 -11.84 18.16
N TRP A 134 -10.20 -10.75 18.91
CA TRP A 134 -10.66 -10.62 20.29
C TRP A 134 -10.90 -9.15 20.59
N LEU A 135 -11.95 -8.84 21.34
CA LEU A 135 -12.27 -7.49 21.78
C LEU A 135 -12.92 -7.55 23.17
N ASP A 136 -12.35 -6.81 24.11
CA ASP A 136 -12.92 -6.52 25.43
C ASP A 136 -13.44 -7.76 26.17
N GLY A 137 -12.56 -8.76 26.31
CA GLY A 137 -12.89 -10.02 26.98
C GLY A 137 -13.64 -11.06 26.14
N HIS A 138 -13.97 -10.75 24.87
CA HIS A 138 -14.74 -11.64 24.00
C HIS A 138 -13.99 -12.04 22.73
N SER A 139 -14.10 -13.32 22.35
CA SER A 139 -13.63 -13.77 21.05
C SER A 139 -14.58 -13.30 19.94
N THR A 140 -14.01 -12.78 18.86
CA THR A 140 -14.78 -12.36 17.67
C THR A 140 -14.68 -13.39 16.54
N THR A 141 -13.92 -14.48 16.67
CA THR A 141 -13.59 -15.38 15.55
C THR A 141 -14.80 -16.08 14.93
N GLU A 142 -15.83 -16.33 15.74
CA GLU A 142 -17.09 -16.94 15.29
C GLU A 142 -18.05 -15.95 14.61
N LEU A 143 -17.79 -14.64 14.73
CA LEU A 143 -18.58 -13.63 14.05
C LEU A 143 -18.30 -13.62 12.54
N PRO A 144 -19.30 -13.32 11.70
CA PRO A 144 -19.12 -12.92 10.31
C PRO A 144 -18.02 -11.85 10.13
N TYR A 145 -17.31 -11.90 9.00
CA TYR A 145 -16.28 -10.90 8.68
C TYR A 145 -16.82 -9.46 8.69
N ALA A 146 -18.06 -9.25 8.21
CA ALA A 146 -18.70 -7.94 8.24
C ALA A 146 -18.77 -7.37 9.67
N ASP A 147 -19.16 -8.19 10.64
CA ASP A 147 -19.30 -7.75 12.04
C ASP A 147 -17.93 -7.52 12.68
N ARG A 148 -16.95 -8.41 12.44
CA ARG A 148 -15.57 -8.20 12.91
C ARG A 148 -14.96 -6.93 12.33
N ARG A 149 -15.31 -6.63 11.07
CA ARG A 149 -14.85 -5.43 10.38
C ARG A 149 -15.47 -4.16 10.95
N ALA A 150 -16.78 -4.16 11.19
CA ALA A 150 -17.46 -3.02 11.81
C ALA A 150 -16.90 -2.72 13.21
N LEU A 151 -16.63 -3.77 14.01
CA LEU A 151 -15.97 -3.63 15.31
C LEU A 151 -14.53 -3.08 15.19
N LEU A 152 -13.76 -3.56 14.21
CA LEU A 152 -12.41 -3.06 13.92
C LEU A 152 -12.41 -1.58 13.52
N ASP A 153 -13.34 -1.19 12.64
CA ASP A 153 -13.46 0.20 12.19
C ASP A 153 -13.82 1.13 13.36
N GLY A 154 -14.64 0.65 14.30
CA GLY A 154 -14.98 1.36 15.54
C GLY A 154 -13.78 1.67 16.46
N LEU A 155 -12.66 0.96 16.34
CA LEU A 155 -11.43 1.25 17.09
C LEU A 155 -10.69 2.50 16.57
N GLY A 156 -10.96 2.94 15.34
CA GLY A 156 -10.43 4.19 14.78
C GLY A 156 -8.95 4.15 14.41
N PHE A 157 -8.46 3.02 13.88
CA PHE A 157 -7.12 2.92 13.27
C PHE A 157 -7.14 3.49 11.84
N SER A 158 -7.02 4.82 11.72
CA SER A 158 -7.11 5.55 10.46
C SER A 158 -5.79 6.08 9.92
N SER A 159 -4.71 6.07 10.70
CA SER A 159 -3.44 6.69 10.33
C SER A 159 -2.22 5.85 10.75
N PRO A 160 -1.07 6.01 10.08
CA PRO A 160 0.16 5.39 10.53
C PRO A 160 0.50 5.74 11.99
N PRO A 161 1.22 4.85 12.70
CA PRO A 161 1.81 3.60 12.20
C PRO A 161 0.87 2.39 12.33
N VAL A 162 -0.41 2.55 12.73
CA VAL A 162 -1.38 1.45 12.82
C VAL A 162 -2.69 1.86 12.16
N TRP A 163 -3.01 1.22 11.03
CA TRP A 163 -4.11 1.66 10.17
C TRP A 163 -4.85 0.47 9.55
N THR A 164 -6.05 0.75 9.04
CA THR A 164 -6.91 -0.22 8.35
C THR A 164 -7.17 0.25 6.91
N THR A 165 -7.43 -0.70 6.00
CA THR A 165 -7.91 -0.41 4.64
C THR A 165 -9.42 -0.53 4.58
N SER A 166 -10.13 0.32 3.86
CA SER A 166 -11.54 0.09 3.55
C SER A 166 -11.67 -0.95 2.42
N PRO A 167 -12.30 -2.11 2.65
CA PRO A 167 -12.50 -3.10 1.59
C PRO A 167 -13.57 -2.61 0.60
N LEU A 168 -13.36 -2.86 -0.69
CA LEU A 168 -14.30 -2.47 -1.75
C LEU A 168 -15.16 -3.65 -2.18
N PRO A 169 -16.37 -3.44 -2.72
CA PRO A 169 -17.16 -4.53 -3.30
C PRO A 169 -16.41 -5.28 -4.41
N ALA A 170 -16.64 -6.59 -4.55
CA ALA A 170 -15.99 -7.40 -5.59
C ALA A 170 -16.28 -6.96 -7.03
N THR A 171 -17.30 -6.12 -7.25
CA THR A 171 -17.54 -5.46 -8.55
C THR A 171 -16.38 -4.60 -8.99
N GLU A 172 -15.57 -4.08 -8.06
CA GLU A 172 -14.40 -3.24 -8.35
C GLU A 172 -13.12 -4.05 -8.59
N ILE A 173 -13.17 -5.38 -8.55
CA ILE A 173 -11.95 -6.20 -8.55
C ILE A 173 -11.10 -5.99 -9.81
N GLY A 174 -11.71 -5.81 -10.97
CA GLY A 174 -10.99 -5.55 -12.22
C GLY A 174 -10.18 -4.25 -12.15
N THR A 175 -10.83 -3.17 -11.72
CA THR A 175 -10.21 -1.86 -11.49
C THR A 175 -9.08 -1.97 -10.46
N MET A 176 -9.32 -2.66 -9.35
CA MET A 176 -8.31 -2.85 -8.31
C MET A 176 -7.11 -3.69 -8.78
N LEU A 177 -7.33 -4.71 -9.61
CA LEU A 177 -6.24 -5.50 -10.19
C LEU A 177 -5.37 -4.64 -11.11
N ALA A 178 -5.98 -3.80 -11.95
CA ALA A 178 -5.25 -2.86 -12.81
C ALA A 178 -4.43 -1.84 -11.99
N ILE A 179 -5.02 -1.26 -10.94
CA ILE A 179 -4.31 -0.35 -10.03
C ILE A 179 -3.19 -1.09 -9.30
N ALA A 180 -3.46 -2.29 -8.80
CA ALA A 180 -2.49 -3.12 -8.10
C ALA A 180 -1.32 -3.49 -9.01
N GLU A 181 -1.58 -3.78 -10.29
CA GLU A 181 -0.54 -4.00 -11.30
C GLU A 181 0.35 -2.76 -11.48
N GLN A 182 -0.27 -1.59 -11.70
CA GLN A 182 0.43 -0.31 -11.88
C GLN A 182 1.25 0.10 -10.64
N LYS A 183 0.72 -0.16 -9.44
CA LYS A 183 1.36 0.17 -8.15
C LYS A 183 2.31 -0.93 -7.65
N GLY A 184 2.50 -2.01 -8.41
CA GLY A 184 3.45 -3.07 -8.08
C GLY A 184 3.04 -4.00 -6.95
N ALA A 185 1.75 -4.07 -6.60
CA ALA A 185 1.22 -5.05 -5.67
C ALA A 185 1.17 -6.46 -6.31
N ASP A 186 1.24 -7.49 -5.46
CA ASP A 186 1.32 -8.90 -5.88
C ASP A 186 -0.05 -9.61 -5.88
N GLY A 187 -1.09 -8.95 -5.40
CA GLY A 187 -2.42 -9.56 -5.27
C GLY A 187 -3.41 -8.70 -4.52
N LEU A 188 -4.65 -9.17 -4.53
CA LEU A 188 -5.74 -8.72 -3.67
C LEU A 188 -6.12 -9.85 -2.70
N HIS A 189 -6.71 -9.50 -1.57
CA HIS A 189 -7.47 -10.42 -0.74
C HIS A 189 -8.94 -10.21 -1.00
N ALA A 190 -9.63 -11.26 -1.45
CA ALA A 190 -11.08 -11.31 -1.49
C ALA A 190 -11.58 -11.99 -0.21
N ARG A 191 -12.55 -11.37 0.47
CA ARG A 191 -13.15 -11.86 1.71
C ARG A 191 -14.66 -11.93 1.55
N HIS A 192 -15.25 -13.03 1.97
CA HIS A 192 -16.70 -13.17 2.02
C HIS A 192 -17.22 -12.53 3.31
N LEU A 193 -18.21 -11.65 3.23
CA LEU A 193 -18.77 -10.89 4.36
C LEU A 193 -19.29 -11.79 5.48
N ARG A 194 -19.88 -12.94 5.13
CA ARG A 194 -20.35 -13.96 6.09
C ARG A 194 -19.27 -14.94 6.59
N GLY A 195 -18.01 -14.77 6.17
CA GLY A 195 -16.92 -15.69 6.49
C GLY A 195 -16.42 -15.58 7.93
N ARG A 196 -16.43 -16.68 8.67
CA ARG A 196 -15.82 -16.78 10.02
C ARG A 196 -14.31 -16.87 9.96
N TYR A 197 -13.64 -16.45 11.02
CA TYR A 197 -12.20 -16.62 11.16
C TYR A 197 -11.88 -18.05 11.64
N HIS A 198 -10.98 -18.74 10.96
CA HIS A 198 -10.60 -20.13 11.26
C HIS A 198 -9.14 -20.18 11.69
N PRO A 199 -8.83 -20.10 13.00
CA PRO A 199 -7.44 -20.08 13.47
C PRO A 199 -6.62 -21.27 12.97
N GLY A 200 -5.45 -20.98 12.39
CA GLY A 200 -4.52 -21.95 11.81
C GLY A 200 -5.01 -22.72 10.57
N GLY A 201 -6.29 -22.57 10.20
CA GLY A 201 -6.90 -23.24 9.06
C GLY A 201 -6.76 -22.44 7.76
N ARG A 202 -6.89 -23.13 6.62
CA ARG A 202 -7.07 -22.48 5.32
C ARG A 202 -8.55 -22.29 5.02
N SER A 203 -8.92 -21.15 4.44
CA SER A 203 -10.31 -20.81 4.20
C SER A 203 -10.68 -20.72 2.73
N ARG A 204 -11.93 -21.10 2.44
CA ARG A 204 -12.61 -20.80 1.17
C ARG A 204 -13.27 -19.43 1.13
N PHE A 205 -13.43 -18.78 2.29
CA PHE A 205 -14.07 -17.46 2.46
C PHE A 205 -13.07 -16.31 2.55
N TRP A 206 -11.78 -16.63 2.46
CA TRP A 206 -10.70 -15.66 2.30
C TRP A 206 -9.78 -16.21 1.22
N LEU A 207 -9.69 -15.49 0.11
CA LEU A 207 -8.97 -15.90 -1.08
C LEU A 207 -7.94 -14.85 -1.46
N ARG A 208 -6.74 -15.29 -1.81
CA ARG A 208 -5.74 -14.45 -2.47
C ARG A 208 -5.98 -14.52 -3.97
N VAL A 209 -6.27 -13.36 -4.56
CA VAL A 209 -6.40 -13.15 -6.00
C VAL A 209 -5.07 -12.58 -6.50
N PRO A 210 -4.23 -13.36 -7.21
CA PRO A 210 -2.94 -12.86 -7.69
C PRO A 210 -3.14 -11.74 -8.72
N VAL A 211 -2.27 -10.72 -8.69
CA VAL A 211 -2.15 -9.81 -9.83
C VAL A 211 -1.32 -10.51 -10.90
N THR A 212 -1.95 -10.81 -12.03
CA THR A 212 -1.27 -11.33 -13.21
C THR A 212 -0.79 -10.19 -14.08
N ARG A 213 0.31 -10.41 -14.77
CA ARG A 213 0.94 -9.46 -15.69
C ARG A 213 1.09 -10.15 -17.02
N THR A 214 0.75 -9.48 -18.10
CA THR A 214 0.96 -9.99 -19.46
C THR A 214 2.10 -9.24 -20.11
N ARG A 215 3.14 -9.96 -20.54
CA ARG A 215 4.31 -9.37 -21.21
C ARG A 215 4.69 -10.13 -22.47
N GLN A 216 5.32 -9.41 -23.39
CA GLN A 216 5.92 -9.97 -24.59
C GLN A 216 7.27 -10.62 -24.22
N VAL A 217 7.54 -11.77 -24.80
CA VAL A 217 8.78 -12.52 -24.63
C VAL A 217 9.25 -13.06 -25.97
N LEU A 218 10.56 -13.27 -26.10
CA LEU A 218 11.15 -14.01 -27.21
C LEU A 218 11.47 -15.44 -26.76
N VAL A 219 11.28 -16.39 -27.67
CA VAL A 219 11.73 -17.77 -27.45
C VAL A 219 13.20 -17.88 -27.83
N GLY A 220 14.06 -18.18 -26.85
CA GLY A 220 15.50 -18.41 -27.05
C GLY A 220 15.89 -19.90 -27.04
N GLY A 221 14.94 -20.78 -26.77
CA GLY A 221 15.14 -22.22 -26.80
C GLY A 221 13.91 -22.97 -26.31
N TRP A 222 13.98 -24.29 -26.30
CA TRP A 222 12.89 -25.16 -25.88
C TRP A 222 13.40 -26.51 -25.40
N THR A 223 12.62 -27.21 -24.57
CA THR A 223 12.87 -28.60 -24.23
C THR A 223 11.76 -29.47 -24.82
N PRO A 224 12.08 -30.62 -25.41
CA PRO A 224 11.07 -31.52 -25.94
C PRO A 224 10.19 -32.09 -24.83
N ALA A 225 8.97 -32.47 -25.17
CA ALA A 225 8.07 -33.14 -24.21
C ALA A 225 8.61 -34.54 -23.82
N ASP A 226 9.26 -35.20 -24.77
CA ASP A 226 10.01 -36.44 -24.58
C ASP A 226 11.45 -36.24 -25.09
N PRO A 227 12.48 -36.28 -24.22
CA PRO A 227 13.88 -36.14 -24.61
C PRO A 227 14.35 -37.15 -25.67
N HIS A 228 13.71 -38.31 -25.77
CA HIS A 228 14.04 -39.35 -26.75
C HIS A 228 13.26 -39.20 -28.07
N ARG A 229 12.20 -38.38 -28.09
CA ARG A 229 11.36 -38.10 -29.27
C ARG A 229 11.10 -36.60 -29.39
N PRO A 230 12.08 -35.83 -29.91
CA PRO A 230 12.05 -34.37 -29.90
C PRO A 230 11.18 -33.77 -31.02
N GLU A 231 9.99 -34.33 -31.27
CA GLU A 231 9.06 -33.85 -32.30
C GLU A 231 8.06 -32.81 -31.77
N THR A 232 7.97 -32.67 -30.44
CA THR A 232 7.00 -31.82 -29.78
C THR A 232 7.63 -31.01 -28.67
N VAL A 233 7.25 -29.74 -28.57
CA VAL A 233 7.69 -28.87 -27.48
C VAL A 233 7.01 -29.26 -26.18
N GLY A 234 7.79 -29.45 -25.11
CA GLY A 234 7.28 -29.59 -23.75
C GLY A 234 7.27 -28.26 -23.00
N THR A 235 8.38 -27.52 -23.09
CA THR A 235 8.59 -26.24 -22.39
C THR A 235 9.38 -25.28 -23.28
N LEU A 236 9.05 -24.00 -23.25
CA LEU A 236 9.80 -22.93 -23.89
C LEU A 236 10.75 -22.27 -22.90
N LEU A 237 11.94 -21.88 -23.36
CA LEU A 237 12.91 -21.05 -22.65
C LEU A 237 12.77 -19.62 -23.16
N LEU A 238 12.45 -18.70 -22.25
CA LEU A 238 11.98 -17.36 -22.57
C LEU A 238 13.04 -16.31 -22.27
N GLY A 239 13.12 -15.31 -23.14
CA GLY A 239 14.00 -14.17 -23.01
C GLY A 239 13.31 -12.83 -23.18
N SER A 240 13.87 -11.80 -22.56
CA SER A 240 13.61 -10.40 -22.93
C SER A 240 14.74 -9.92 -23.83
N PRO A 241 14.47 -9.15 -24.90
CA PRO A 241 15.52 -8.58 -25.73
C PRO A 241 16.42 -7.63 -24.92
N VAL A 242 17.67 -7.57 -25.33
CA VAL A 242 18.71 -6.68 -24.78
C VAL A 242 18.79 -5.45 -25.68
N ALA A 243 18.83 -4.26 -25.07
CA ALA A 243 19.04 -3.02 -25.83
C ALA A 243 20.37 -3.10 -26.61
N ASP A 244 20.34 -2.67 -27.87
CA ASP A 244 21.50 -2.63 -28.76
C ASP A 244 22.18 -3.99 -29.04
N ALA A 245 21.54 -5.11 -28.69
CA ALA A 245 22.01 -6.47 -28.98
C ALA A 245 20.84 -7.39 -29.38
N PRO A 246 20.36 -7.31 -30.65
CA PRO A 246 19.14 -7.98 -31.10
C PRO A 246 19.18 -9.51 -31.00
N ASP A 247 20.38 -10.10 -31.09
CA ASP A 247 20.58 -11.55 -30.99
C ASP A 247 20.77 -12.05 -29.55
N ARG A 248 20.70 -11.16 -28.56
CA ARG A 248 20.92 -11.47 -27.14
C ARG A 248 19.66 -11.30 -26.31
N LEU A 249 19.53 -12.17 -25.31
CA LEU A 249 18.35 -12.22 -24.44
C LEU A 249 18.73 -12.21 -22.96
N HIS A 250 17.98 -11.50 -22.13
CA HIS A 250 17.93 -11.73 -20.69
C HIS A 250 17.02 -12.92 -20.38
N TYR A 251 17.50 -13.91 -19.64
CA TYR A 251 16.70 -15.11 -19.34
C TYR A 251 15.60 -14.80 -18.32
N VAL A 252 14.34 -14.82 -18.75
CA VAL A 252 13.19 -14.47 -17.89
C VAL A 252 12.41 -15.69 -17.40
N GLY A 253 12.83 -16.90 -17.76
CA GLY A 253 12.30 -18.14 -17.21
C GLY A 253 11.88 -19.14 -18.27
N ARG A 254 11.06 -20.10 -17.86
CA ARG A 254 10.55 -21.17 -18.73
C ARG A 254 9.06 -21.38 -18.53
N VAL A 255 8.37 -21.80 -19.57
CA VAL A 255 6.91 -21.99 -19.53
C VAL A 255 6.49 -23.26 -20.25
N GLY A 256 5.59 -24.03 -19.65
CA GLY A 256 4.99 -25.19 -20.29
C GLY A 256 3.97 -24.75 -21.35
N VAL A 257 3.77 -25.57 -22.36
CA VAL A 257 2.83 -25.28 -23.46
C VAL A 257 1.72 -26.32 -23.52
N SER A 258 0.53 -25.87 -23.97
CA SER A 258 -0.65 -26.72 -24.08
C SER A 258 -0.45 -27.83 -25.11
N LEU A 259 -1.18 -28.95 -24.98
CA LEU A 259 -1.07 -30.09 -25.92
C LEU A 259 -1.32 -29.68 -27.38
N GLY A 260 -2.25 -28.76 -27.62
CA GLY A 260 -2.59 -28.27 -28.95
C GLY A 260 -1.49 -27.46 -29.62
N GLU A 261 -0.62 -26.81 -28.85
CA GLU A 261 0.44 -25.94 -29.40
C GLU A 261 1.76 -26.66 -29.64
N ARG A 262 1.99 -27.82 -29.01
CA ARG A 262 3.31 -28.48 -28.97
C ARG A 262 3.92 -28.74 -30.34
N ARG A 263 3.12 -29.23 -31.30
CA ARG A 263 3.56 -29.56 -32.67
C ARG A 263 3.78 -28.29 -33.51
N ARG A 264 2.86 -27.32 -33.41
CA ARG A 264 2.98 -26.04 -34.11
C ARG A 264 4.25 -25.31 -33.71
N LEU A 265 4.50 -25.19 -32.40
CA LEU A 265 5.70 -24.55 -31.88
C LEU A 265 6.98 -25.29 -32.27
N ALA A 266 6.96 -26.62 -32.32
CA ALA A 266 8.12 -27.40 -32.79
C ALA A 266 8.45 -27.08 -34.25
N ALA A 267 7.44 -26.99 -35.12
CA ALA A 267 7.63 -26.64 -36.53
C ALA A 267 8.20 -25.22 -36.71
N GLU A 268 7.68 -24.22 -35.98
CA GLU A 268 8.18 -22.84 -36.00
C GLU A 268 9.64 -22.73 -35.52
N LEU A 269 10.02 -23.55 -34.53
CA LEU A 269 11.34 -23.52 -33.92
C LEU A 269 12.39 -24.34 -34.68
N ALA A 270 11.99 -25.37 -35.43
CA ALA A 270 12.90 -26.22 -36.19
C ALA A 270 13.75 -25.43 -37.19
N GLY A 271 13.17 -24.42 -37.85
CA GLY A 271 13.90 -23.54 -38.78
C GLY A 271 14.82 -22.51 -38.10
N ARG A 272 14.84 -22.49 -36.76
CA ARG A 272 15.54 -21.47 -35.95
C ARG A 272 16.58 -22.08 -35.02
N GLU A 273 16.82 -23.39 -35.07
CA GLU A 273 17.79 -24.05 -34.19
C GLU A 273 19.21 -23.49 -34.36
N GLN A 274 19.94 -23.43 -33.25
CA GLN A 274 21.35 -23.03 -33.20
C GLN A 274 22.10 -23.81 -32.11
N ASP A 275 23.42 -23.82 -32.19
CA ASP A 275 24.27 -24.64 -31.30
C ASP A 275 24.43 -24.03 -29.90
N ALA A 276 24.33 -22.70 -29.77
CA ALA A 276 24.59 -21.97 -28.54
C ALA A 276 23.39 -21.14 -28.08
N PRO A 277 23.19 -20.93 -26.76
CA PRO A 277 22.13 -20.08 -26.25
C PRO A 277 22.40 -18.59 -26.57
N SER A 278 21.34 -17.86 -26.94
CA SER A 278 21.36 -16.40 -27.05
C SER A 278 21.30 -15.67 -25.70
N PHE A 279 21.12 -16.39 -24.60
CA PHE A 279 20.99 -15.82 -23.27
C PHE A 279 22.31 -15.19 -22.77
N LEU A 280 22.24 -13.98 -22.21
CA LEU A 280 23.36 -13.37 -21.46
C LEU A 280 23.47 -13.96 -20.06
N ASP A 281 22.33 -14.15 -19.41
CA ASP A 281 22.26 -14.69 -18.06
C ASP A 281 22.45 -16.21 -18.06
N ALA A 282 23.01 -16.73 -16.96
CA ALA A 282 23.14 -18.16 -16.77
C ALA A 282 21.76 -18.84 -16.70
N VAL A 283 21.50 -19.73 -17.66
CA VAL A 283 20.30 -20.58 -17.65
C VAL A 283 20.50 -21.69 -16.59
N PRO A 284 19.56 -21.88 -15.64
CA PRO A 284 19.67 -22.94 -14.64
C PRO A 284 19.88 -24.31 -15.29
N ALA A 285 20.79 -25.13 -14.75
CA ALA A 285 21.13 -26.43 -15.33
C ALA A 285 19.91 -27.33 -15.55
N ALA A 286 18.94 -27.31 -14.64
CA ALA A 286 17.68 -28.06 -14.76
C ALA A 286 16.77 -27.58 -15.91
N ALA A 287 16.93 -26.33 -16.36
CA ALA A 287 16.22 -25.78 -17.52
C ALA A 287 17.01 -25.99 -18.83
N ALA A 288 18.34 -25.94 -18.78
CA ALA A 288 19.21 -26.22 -19.92
C ALA A 288 19.30 -27.72 -20.28
N ARG A 289 18.94 -28.60 -19.35
CA ARG A 289 18.96 -30.06 -19.57
C ARG A 289 18.02 -30.43 -20.72
N HIS A 290 18.58 -31.03 -21.79
CA HIS A 290 17.88 -31.38 -23.03
C HIS A 290 17.30 -30.17 -23.80
N ALA A 291 17.79 -28.96 -23.51
CA ALA A 291 17.39 -27.78 -24.26
C ALA A 291 17.96 -27.81 -25.69
N ARG A 292 17.12 -27.37 -26.63
CA ARG A 292 17.49 -27.00 -27.99
C ARG A 292 17.43 -25.49 -28.07
N TRP A 293 18.51 -24.86 -28.51
CA TRP A 293 18.60 -23.40 -28.58
C TRP A 293 18.02 -22.91 -29.90
N ALA A 294 17.37 -21.75 -29.86
CA ALA A 294 16.75 -21.15 -31.03
C ALA A 294 17.18 -19.69 -31.17
N ARG A 295 17.37 -19.23 -32.41
CA ARG A 295 17.60 -17.81 -32.72
C ARG A 295 16.39 -16.99 -32.26
N PRO A 296 16.62 -15.87 -31.54
CA PRO A 296 15.55 -15.05 -30.99
C PRO A 296 14.81 -14.32 -32.10
N GLY A 297 13.66 -14.85 -32.50
CA GLY A 297 12.80 -14.22 -33.51
C GLY A 297 11.34 -14.65 -33.43
N LEU A 298 10.99 -15.48 -32.45
CA LEU A 298 9.64 -15.95 -32.22
C LEU A 298 9.10 -15.25 -30.97
N ALA A 299 8.21 -14.28 -31.16
CA ALA A 299 7.60 -13.53 -30.09
C ALA A 299 6.31 -14.20 -29.60
N GLY A 300 6.03 -14.09 -28.31
CA GLY A 300 4.76 -14.54 -27.75
C GLY A 300 4.38 -13.80 -26.48
N LEU A 301 3.16 -14.07 -26.01
CA LEU A 301 2.62 -13.51 -24.79
C LEU A 301 2.70 -14.50 -23.65
N VAL A 302 3.15 -13.99 -22.50
CA VAL A 302 3.17 -14.75 -21.25
C VAL A 302 2.47 -13.97 -20.16
N GLU A 303 1.55 -14.65 -19.50
CA GLU A 303 0.90 -14.19 -18.28
C GLU A 303 1.65 -14.74 -17.06
N PHE A 304 1.95 -13.93 -16.06
CA PHE A 304 2.69 -14.38 -14.88
C PHE A 304 2.36 -13.56 -13.63
N SER A 305 2.62 -14.12 -12.45
CA SER A 305 2.17 -13.56 -11.16
C SER A 305 3.20 -12.71 -10.40
N GLY A 306 4.26 -12.26 -11.07
CA GLY A 306 5.35 -11.44 -10.49
C GLY A 306 6.75 -12.02 -10.75
N TRP A 307 7.78 -11.38 -10.20
CA TRP A 307 9.18 -11.74 -10.44
C TRP A 307 9.80 -12.48 -9.24
N ILE A 308 10.69 -13.45 -9.49
CA ILE A 308 11.53 -14.11 -8.48
C ILE A 308 13.00 -13.77 -8.70
N GLY A 309 13.85 -14.11 -7.73
CA GLY A 309 15.29 -13.81 -7.76
C GLY A 309 15.94 -14.19 -9.10
N GLY A 310 16.83 -13.31 -9.58
CA GLY A 310 17.46 -13.42 -10.90
C GLY A 310 16.57 -13.01 -12.07
N GLY A 311 15.54 -12.19 -11.83
CA GLY A 311 14.72 -11.62 -12.91
C GLY A 311 13.81 -12.63 -13.63
N ARG A 312 13.43 -13.74 -12.98
CA ARG A 312 12.61 -14.79 -13.59
C ARG A 312 11.12 -14.63 -13.25
N MET A 313 10.23 -15.05 -14.15
CA MET A 313 8.79 -15.02 -13.94
C MET A 313 8.31 -16.05 -12.91
N ARG A 314 7.38 -15.65 -12.04
CA ARG A 314 6.69 -16.51 -11.08
C ARG A 314 5.41 -17.07 -11.68
N ARG A 315 5.33 -18.41 -11.81
CA ARG A 315 4.17 -19.14 -12.36
C ARG A 315 3.76 -18.59 -13.74
N PRO A 316 4.67 -18.58 -14.74
CA PRO A 316 4.31 -18.13 -16.08
C PRO A 316 3.32 -19.10 -16.73
N TYR A 317 2.45 -18.56 -17.56
CA TYR A 317 1.47 -19.25 -18.39
C TYR A 317 1.57 -18.71 -19.82
N TRP A 318 1.72 -19.62 -20.78
CA TRP A 318 1.86 -19.27 -22.20
C TRP A 318 0.49 -18.94 -22.79
N ARG A 319 0.35 -17.73 -23.36
CA ARG A 319 -0.89 -17.26 -23.97
C ARG A 319 -0.95 -17.51 -25.47
N GLY A 320 0.20 -17.68 -26.12
CA GLY A 320 0.29 -17.89 -27.56
C GLY A 320 1.41 -17.07 -28.21
N LEU A 321 1.61 -17.34 -29.51
CA LEU A 321 2.49 -16.55 -30.36
C LEU A 321 1.87 -15.19 -30.68
N LEU A 322 2.73 -14.20 -30.90
CA LEU A 322 2.36 -12.91 -31.44
C LEU A 322 2.68 -12.86 -32.93
N ASP A 323 1.80 -12.26 -33.71
CA ASP A 323 2.16 -11.85 -35.06
C ASP A 323 3.18 -10.70 -34.99
N PRO A 324 4.16 -10.64 -35.91
CA PRO A 324 5.20 -9.61 -35.88
C PRO A 324 4.67 -8.17 -35.87
N VAL A 325 3.49 -7.95 -36.46
CA VAL A 325 2.77 -6.67 -36.49
C VAL A 325 2.23 -6.25 -35.11
N ASP A 326 1.97 -7.20 -34.21
CA ASP A 326 1.41 -6.95 -32.88
C ASP A 326 2.50 -6.78 -31.80
N VAL A 327 3.77 -6.91 -32.18
CA VAL A 327 4.91 -6.71 -31.29
C VAL A 327 5.05 -5.22 -30.98
N GLN A 328 5.25 -4.89 -29.69
CA GLN A 328 5.32 -3.52 -29.20
C GLN A 328 6.55 -3.38 -28.29
N ASP A 329 7.42 -2.42 -28.60
CA ASP A 329 8.72 -2.26 -27.96
C ASP A 329 8.67 -1.92 -26.46
N ASP A 330 7.55 -1.39 -25.97
CA ASP A 330 7.33 -1.03 -24.58
C ASP A 330 6.72 -2.17 -23.74
N ARG A 331 6.38 -3.30 -24.36
CA ARG A 331 5.68 -4.42 -23.70
C ARG A 331 6.54 -5.65 -23.41
N TRP A 332 7.84 -5.59 -23.72
CA TRP A 332 8.79 -6.65 -23.38
C TRP A 332 8.85 -6.94 -21.88
N ALA A 333 9.06 -8.21 -21.53
CA ALA A 333 9.18 -8.68 -20.16
C ALA A 333 10.47 -8.20 -19.49
N ARG A 334 10.47 -6.98 -18.96
CA ARG A 334 11.62 -6.44 -18.22
C ARG A 334 11.48 -6.75 -16.73
N PRO A 335 12.39 -7.53 -16.13
CA PRO A 335 12.44 -7.63 -14.68
C PRO A 335 12.68 -6.24 -14.08
N PRO A 336 12.08 -5.91 -12.92
CA PRO A 336 12.36 -4.64 -12.26
C PRO A 336 13.85 -4.56 -12.00
N GLU A 337 14.47 -3.43 -12.36
CA GLU A 337 15.88 -3.21 -12.14
C GLU A 337 16.22 -3.55 -10.68
N PRO A 338 17.34 -4.24 -10.43
CA PRO A 338 17.86 -4.30 -9.09
C PRO A 338 18.16 -2.85 -8.68
N VAL A 339 17.28 -2.26 -7.84
CA VAL A 339 17.63 -1.04 -7.10
C VAL A 339 19.00 -1.34 -6.51
N PRO A 340 20.03 -0.52 -6.82
CA PRO A 340 21.39 -0.81 -6.40
C PRO A 340 21.35 -1.18 -4.93
N ALA A 341 22.01 -2.29 -4.59
CA ALA A 341 22.32 -2.55 -3.21
C ALA A 341 23.16 -1.35 -2.77
N GLY A 342 22.52 -0.37 -2.12
CA GLY A 342 23.26 0.64 -1.37
C GLY A 342 24.31 -0.13 -0.58
N GLU A 343 25.55 0.33 -0.71
CA GLU A 343 26.74 -0.38 -0.24
C GLU A 343 26.45 -1.10 1.08
N PRO A 344 26.90 -2.36 1.23
CA PRO A 344 26.91 -2.96 2.55
C PRO A 344 27.59 -1.95 3.48
N PRO A 345 26.98 -1.57 4.62
CA PRO A 345 27.74 -0.82 5.59
C PRO A 345 29.01 -1.61 5.87
N GLU A 346 30.16 -0.94 5.82
CA GLU A 346 31.43 -1.54 6.18
C GLU A 346 31.25 -2.36 7.46
N PRO A 347 31.81 -3.59 7.51
CA PRO A 347 31.73 -4.38 8.73
C PRO A 347 32.32 -3.54 9.85
N VAL A 348 31.46 -3.14 10.79
CA VAL A 348 31.92 -2.54 12.05
C VAL A 348 32.80 -3.60 12.69
N PRO A 349 34.10 -3.33 12.91
CA PRO A 349 34.99 -4.31 13.50
C PRO A 349 34.45 -4.71 14.87
N GLU A 350 34.32 -6.02 15.11
CA GLU A 350 34.01 -6.56 16.43
C GLU A 350 35.03 -5.99 17.44
N PRO A 351 34.59 -5.39 18.56
CA PRO A 351 35.53 -5.00 19.59
C PRO A 351 36.09 -6.27 20.23
N ALA A 352 37.35 -6.56 19.93
CA ALA A 352 38.18 -7.47 20.71
C ALA A 352 38.20 -6.98 22.16
N GLY A 353 38.10 -7.94 23.09
CA GLY A 353 37.83 -7.68 24.50
C GLY A 353 38.74 -6.64 25.14
N ALA A 354 38.13 -5.76 25.93
CA ALA A 354 38.78 -5.00 26.99
C ALA A 354 37.74 -4.59 28.04
N GLU A 355 38.08 -4.89 29.29
CA GLU A 355 37.69 -4.36 30.60
C GLU A 355 36.44 -3.46 30.77
N SER A 356 35.73 -3.74 31.87
CA SER A 356 34.65 -2.92 32.42
C SER A 356 35.02 -1.43 32.52
N PRO A 357 34.18 -0.52 31.99
CA PRO A 357 34.41 0.92 32.14
C PRO A 357 34.04 1.40 33.55
N PRO A 358 34.73 2.44 34.09
CA PRO A 358 34.38 3.05 35.37
C PRO A 358 33.08 3.87 35.25
N PRO A 359 32.40 4.17 36.38
CA PRO A 359 31.09 4.83 36.35
C PRO A 359 31.18 6.27 35.83
N LEU A 360 30.30 6.58 34.88
CA LEU A 360 30.15 7.90 34.24
C LEU A 360 29.46 8.91 35.19
N ALA A 361 30.00 10.14 35.18
CA ALA A 361 29.41 11.33 35.79
C ALA A 361 28.08 11.73 35.11
N PRO A 362 27.17 12.45 35.80
CA PRO A 362 25.83 12.75 35.28
C PRO A 362 25.87 13.71 34.06
N PRO A 363 24.90 13.60 33.14
CA PRO A 363 24.90 14.31 31.86
C PRO A 363 24.51 15.79 32.00
N GLN A 364 25.15 16.66 31.22
CA GLN A 364 24.68 18.02 30.98
C GLN A 364 23.52 18.05 29.97
N PRO A 365 22.57 19.00 30.10
CA PRO A 365 21.43 19.12 29.20
C PRO A 365 21.85 19.58 27.78
N PRO A 366 21.20 19.07 26.72
CA PRO A 366 21.56 19.39 25.34
C PRO A 366 21.13 20.80 24.93
N ALA A 367 21.97 21.47 24.14
CA ALA A 367 21.69 22.75 23.51
C ALA A 367 20.56 22.63 22.47
N ALA A 368 19.74 23.68 22.36
CA ALA A 368 18.60 23.76 21.46
C ALA A 368 19.01 23.71 19.97
N PRO A 369 18.23 23.05 19.10
CA PRO A 369 18.47 23.06 17.66
C PRO A 369 18.09 24.42 17.03
N PRO A 370 18.75 24.83 15.93
CA PRO A 370 18.41 26.07 15.22
C PRO A 370 17.06 25.94 14.50
N PRO A 371 16.33 27.06 14.28
CA PRO A 371 15.02 27.04 13.65
C PRO A 371 15.11 26.66 12.17
N ALA A 372 14.26 25.72 11.75
CA ALA A 372 14.07 25.35 10.35
C ALA A 372 13.36 26.48 9.59
N ALA A 373 13.82 26.76 8.36
CA ALA A 373 13.16 27.69 7.45
C ALA A 373 11.76 27.15 7.05
N PRO A 374 10.69 27.98 7.04
CA PRO A 374 9.37 27.56 6.58
C PRO A 374 9.23 27.79 5.06
N ALA A 375 8.25 27.11 4.45
CA ALA A 375 7.78 27.27 3.07
C ALA A 375 8.42 26.39 1.96
N THR A 376 8.26 25.07 2.08
CA THR A 376 8.15 24.20 0.89
C THR A 376 7.15 23.04 1.05
N GLU A 377 6.68 22.76 2.26
CA GLU A 377 5.82 21.59 2.57
C GLU A 377 4.31 21.83 2.36
N VAL A 378 3.87 23.08 2.19
CA VAL A 378 2.43 23.43 2.08
C VAL A 378 1.85 23.18 0.68
N ARG A 379 2.70 22.93 -0.33
CA ARG A 379 2.28 22.81 -1.74
C ARG A 379 1.63 21.48 -2.14
N ARG A 380 1.43 20.53 -1.22
CA ARG A 380 0.81 19.24 -1.54
C ARG A 380 -0.42 18.99 -0.66
N LEU A 381 -1.57 18.76 -1.31
CA LEU A 381 -2.75 18.22 -0.66
C LEU A 381 -2.39 16.86 -0.05
N GLU A 382 -2.85 16.60 1.17
CA GLU A 382 -2.58 15.32 1.83
C GLU A 382 -3.20 14.18 1.03
N GLN A 383 -2.44 13.10 0.79
CA GLN A 383 -2.90 11.95 0.00
C GLN A 383 -4.20 11.36 0.55
N HIS A 384 -4.39 11.36 1.88
CA HIS A 384 -5.61 10.90 2.53
C HIS A 384 -6.84 11.74 2.15
N PHE A 385 -6.70 13.07 2.08
CA PHE A 385 -7.77 13.95 1.62
C PHE A 385 -8.18 13.64 0.18
N VAL A 386 -7.19 13.44 -0.71
CA VAL A 386 -7.44 13.08 -2.12
C VAL A 386 -8.27 11.79 -2.22
N TYR A 387 -7.89 10.73 -1.51
CA TYR A 387 -8.64 9.48 -1.55
C TYR A 387 -10.06 9.64 -0.97
N ASN A 388 -10.21 10.40 0.11
CA ASN A 388 -11.52 10.63 0.73
C ASN A 388 -12.45 11.45 -0.18
N ALA A 389 -11.92 12.48 -0.84
CA ALA A 389 -12.65 13.30 -1.80
C ALA A 389 -13.14 12.43 -2.98
N LEU A 390 -12.25 11.63 -3.57
CA LEU A 390 -12.58 10.75 -4.69
C LEU A 390 -13.61 9.67 -4.30
N ASN A 391 -13.50 9.08 -3.12
CA ASN A 391 -14.49 8.11 -2.63
C ASN A 391 -15.87 8.74 -2.43
N THR A 392 -15.92 9.97 -1.91
CA THR A 392 -17.17 10.73 -1.72
C THR A 392 -17.81 11.06 -3.07
N ILE A 393 -17.02 11.54 -4.03
CA ILE A 393 -17.47 11.78 -5.40
C ILE A 393 -18.00 10.48 -6.02
N ALA A 394 -17.25 9.39 -5.93
CA ALA A 394 -17.60 8.10 -6.51
C ALA A 394 -18.91 7.53 -5.93
N ALA A 395 -19.14 7.70 -4.62
CA ALA A 395 -20.37 7.28 -3.97
C ALA A 395 -21.60 8.03 -4.51
N LEU A 396 -21.44 9.29 -4.92
CA LEU A 396 -22.51 10.15 -5.43
C LEU A 396 -22.79 9.96 -6.92
N ILE A 397 -21.87 9.38 -7.72
CA ILE A 397 -22.05 9.21 -9.18
C ILE A 397 -23.37 8.49 -9.53
N ARG A 398 -23.80 7.52 -8.72
CA ARG A 398 -25.03 6.74 -8.98
C ARG A 398 -26.28 7.36 -8.39
N THR A 399 -26.17 8.13 -7.30
CA THR A 399 -27.31 8.63 -6.53
C THR A 399 -27.61 10.10 -6.80
N ASP A 400 -26.59 10.91 -7.06
CA ASP A 400 -26.69 12.33 -7.41
C ASP A 400 -25.51 12.73 -8.35
N PRO A 401 -25.61 12.44 -9.65
CA PRO A 401 -24.56 12.71 -10.62
C PRO A 401 -24.30 14.22 -10.83
N GLY A 402 -25.30 15.07 -10.54
CA GLY A 402 -25.14 16.52 -10.59
C GLY A 402 -24.20 16.98 -9.48
N ARG A 403 -24.49 16.59 -8.24
CA ARG A 403 -23.62 16.90 -7.10
C ARG A 403 -22.23 16.28 -7.23
N ALA A 404 -22.13 15.06 -7.77
CA ALA A 404 -20.84 14.43 -8.04
C ALA A 404 -19.98 15.23 -9.02
N ARG A 405 -20.60 15.82 -10.07
CA ARG A 405 -19.92 16.67 -11.04
C ARG A 405 -19.42 17.96 -10.41
N ASP A 406 -20.24 18.61 -9.59
CA ASP A 406 -19.86 19.85 -8.89
C ASP A 406 -18.67 19.61 -7.95
N LEU A 407 -18.68 18.50 -7.20
CA LEU A 407 -17.57 18.12 -6.33
C LEU A 407 -16.31 17.75 -7.11
N LEU A 408 -16.44 17.11 -8.28
CA LEU A 408 -15.32 16.81 -9.17
C LEU A 408 -14.68 18.11 -9.70
N MET A 409 -15.49 19.09 -10.08
CA MET A 409 -15.02 20.41 -10.50
C MET A 409 -14.33 21.15 -9.35
N GLY A 410 -14.95 21.18 -8.17
CA GLY A 410 -14.34 21.77 -6.97
C GLY A 410 -13.01 21.10 -6.57
N PHE A 411 -12.89 19.78 -6.75
CA PHE A 411 -11.65 19.05 -6.56
C PHE A 411 -10.57 19.42 -7.60
N ALA A 412 -10.96 19.61 -8.86
CA ALA A 412 -10.03 20.05 -9.91
C ALA A 412 -9.54 21.48 -9.67
N ASP A 413 -10.42 22.38 -9.23
CA ASP A 413 -10.08 23.77 -8.90
C ASP A 413 -9.15 23.85 -7.69
N LEU A 414 -9.39 23.02 -6.67
CA LEU A 414 -8.51 22.88 -5.51
C LEU A 414 -7.10 22.38 -5.88
N ASN A 415 -6.99 21.40 -6.79
CA ASN A 415 -5.68 20.96 -7.31
C ASN A 415 -4.99 22.06 -8.11
N ARG A 416 -5.74 22.81 -8.94
CA ARG A 416 -5.18 23.92 -9.71
C ARG A 416 -4.62 25.02 -8.81
N ALA A 417 -5.31 25.32 -7.70
CA ALA A 417 -4.81 26.27 -6.69
C ALA A 417 -3.53 25.76 -6.00
N ALA A 418 -3.44 24.46 -5.70
CA ALA A 418 -2.24 23.87 -5.10
C ALA A 418 -1.02 23.86 -6.05
N ASP A 419 -1.25 23.70 -7.36
CA ASP A 419 -0.21 23.69 -8.40
C ASP A 419 0.21 25.11 -8.87
N GLN A 420 -0.48 26.16 -8.42
CA GLN A 420 -0.21 27.51 -8.86
C GLN A 420 1.17 28.02 -8.36
N VAL A 421 2.01 28.41 -9.32
CA VAL A 421 3.35 28.97 -9.04
C VAL A 421 3.30 30.49 -9.17
N GLY A 422 3.31 31.21 -8.04
CA GLY A 422 3.27 32.68 -8.01
C GLY A 422 2.67 33.23 -6.71
N GLY A 423 2.29 34.52 -6.73
CA GLY A 423 1.46 35.11 -5.67
C GLY A 423 -0.02 34.71 -5.82
N SER A 424 -0.76 34.73 -4.71
CA SER A 424 -2.20 34.45 -4.65
C SER A 424 -2.93 35.70 -4.14
N THR A 425 -4.23 35.79 -4.37
CA THR A 425 -5.09 36.81 -3.75
C THR A 425 -6.02 36.16 -2.72
N LEU A 426 -6.58 36.95 -1.81
CA LEU A 426 -7.59 36.45 -0.87
C LEU A 426 -8.80 35.86 -1.61
N GLY A 427 -9.16 36.42 -2.77
CA GLY A 427 -10.21 35.87 -3.64
C GLY A 427 -9.88 34.47 -4.17
N ASP A 428 -8.65 34.25 -4.62
CA ASP A 428 -8.18 32.94 -5.12
C ASP A 428 -8.15 31.90 -3.99
N GLU A 429 -7.65 32.29 -2.81
CA GLU A 429 -7.67 31.46 -1.61
C GLU A 429 -9.10 31.10 -1.20
N LEU A 430 -10.04 32.04 -1.25
CA LEU A 430 -11.44 31.81 -0.89
C LEU A 430 -12.12 30.84 -1.87
N ALA A 431 -11.79 30.89 -3.16
CA ALA A 431 -12.28 29.92 -4.13
C ALA A 431 -11.76 28.50 -3.82
N ALA A 432 -10.48 28.37 -3.47
CA ALA A 432 -9.90 27.10 -3.06
C ALA A 432 -10.53 26.57 -1.75
N VAL A 433 -10.76 27.46 -0.77
CA VAL A 433 -11.47 27.15 0.48
C VAL A 433 -12.89 26.66 0.20
N GLN A 434 -13.62 27.30 -0.71
CA GLN A 434 -14.97 26.86 -1.08
C GLN A 434 -14.95 25.44 -1.67
N GLY A 435 -14.03 25.15 -2.60
CA GLY A 435 -13.88 23.81 -3.18
C GLY A 435 -13.55 22.74 -2.12
N TYR A 436 -12.64 23.05 -1.21
CA TYR A 436 -12.31 22.19 -0.07
C TYR A 436 -13.51 21.93 0.85
N LEU A 437 -14.22 22.99 1.25
CA LEU A 437 -15.35 22.88 2.18
C LEU A 437 -16.55 22.15 1.56
N GLN A 438 -16.78 22.27 0.26
CA GLN A 438 -17.80 21.49 -0.44
C GLN A 438 -17.52 19.98 -0.37
N LEU A 439 -16.25 19.58 -0.54
CA LEU A 439 -15.82 18.18 -0.43
C LEU A 439 -15.96 17.65 1.00
N GLU A 440 -15.53 18.43 1.99
CA GLU A 440 -15.67 18.04 3.40
C GLU A 440 -17.13 18.01 3.86
N GLN A 441 -17.98 18.93 3.39
CA GLN A 441 -19.42 18.90 3.68
C GLN A 441 -20.10 17.68 3.06
N ALA A 442 -19.69 17.26 1.86
CA ALA A 442 -20.19 16.03 1.26
C ALA A 442 -19.78 14.78 2.08
N ARG A 443 -18.58 14.80 2.69
CA ARG A 443 -18.08 13.73 3.55
C ARG A 443 -18.75 13.68 4.92
N PHE A 444 -18.83 14.82 5.60
CA PHE A 444 -19.34 14.93 6.96
C PHE A 444 -20.87 15.11 7.03
N GLY A 445 -21.50 15.43 5.90
CA GLY A 445 -22.93 15.73 5.84
C GLY A 445 -23.32 16.82 6.83
N PRO A 446 -24.39 16.64 7.63
CA PRO A 446 -24.89 17.67 8.54
C PRO A 446 -23.94 18.01 9.70
N ARG A 447 -22.86 17.22 9.90
CA ARG A 447 -21.88 17.44 10.98
C ARG A 447 -20.97 18.64 10.71
N LEU A 448 -20.73 19.01 9.45
CA LEU A 448 -19.94 20.20 9.12
C LEU A 448 -20.86 21.32 8.65
N ARG A 449 -21.07 22.31 9.51
CA ARG A 449 -21.73 23.57 9.16
C ARG A 449 -20.68 24.61 8.85
N VAL A 450 -20.91 25.45 7.85
CA VAL A 450 -19.94 26.46 7.41
C VAL A 450 -20.64 27.81 7.28
N ALA A 451 -19.99 28.86 7.78
CA ALA A 451 -20.34 30.25 7.50
C ALA A 451 -19.08 30.98 7.02
N VAL A 452 -19.13 31.52 5.80
CA VAL A 452 -18.05 32.34 5.24
C VAL A 452 -18.59 33.74 5.00
N ASP A 453 -18.00 34.73 5.64
CA ASP A 453 -18.38 36.14 5.54
C ASP A 453 -17.14 37.01 5.28
N VAL A 454 -16.83 37.20 3.99
CA VAL A 454 -15.70 38.02 3.54
C VAL A 454 -16.18 39.02 2.51
N ALA A 455 -15.97 40.31 2.77
CA ALA A 455 -16.41 41.37 1.88
C ALA A 455 -15.63 41.32 0.54
N PRO A 456 -16.29 41.43 -0.62
CA PRO A 456 -15.63 41.38 -1.94
C PRO A 456 -14.51 42.40 -2.14
N ILE A 457 -14.58 43.53 -1.44
CA ILE A 457 -13.54 44.57 -1.46
C ILE A 457 -12.16 44.07 -0.97
N LEU A 458 -12.13 43.01 -0.16
CA LEU A 458 -10.91 42.41 0.39
C LEU A 458 -10.31 41.34 -0.54
N HIS A 459 -11.02 40.89 -1.57
CA HIS A 459 -10.56 39.81 -2.45
C HIS A 459 -9.21 40.10 -3.15
N PRO A 460 -8.89 41.33 -3.59
CA PRO A 460 -7.63 41.60 -4.29
C PRO A 460 -6.37 41.57 -3.41
N ILE A 461 -6.51 41.46 -2.08
CA ILE A 461 -5.39 41.53 -1.14
C ILE A 461 -4.43 40.36 -1.37
N PRO A 462 -3.11 40.60 -1.48
CA PRO A 462 -2.13 39.54 -1.73
C PRO A 462 -1.98 38.61 -0.52
N VAL A 463 -1.94 37.31 -0.79
CA VAL A 463 -1.81 36.25 0.22
C VAL A 463 -0.75 35.25 -0.20
N THR A 464 -0.07 34.64 0.78
CA THR A 464 0.79 33.50 0.49
C THR A 464 -0.08 32.33 0.03
N PRO A 465 0.21 31.71 -1.13
CA PRO A 465 -0.60 30.60 -1.61
C PRO A 465 -0.83 29.52 -0.55
N MET A 466 -2.07 29.06 -0.46
CA MET A 466 -2.59 28.05 0.47
C MET A 466 -2.63 28.47 1.95
N GLN A 467 -2.30 29.71 2.30
CA GLN A 467 -2.21 30.13 3.70
C GLN A 467 -3.57 30.10 4.41
N VAL A 468 -4.63 30.60 3.77
CA VAL A 468 -5.98 30.61 4.36
C VAL A 468 -6.57 29.20 4.33
N LEU A 469 -6.37 28.50 3.21
CA LEU A 469 -6.80 27.11 3.07
C LEU A 469 -6.15 26.17 4.10
N ALA A 470 -4.86 26.34 4.41
CA ALA A 470 -4.18 25.55 5.42
C ALA A 470 -4.82 25.74 6.81
N ALA A 471 -5.13 26.99 7.20
CA ALA A 471 -5.79 27.28 8.47
C ALA A 471 -7.21 26.69 8.54
N VAL A 472 -7.96 26.75 7.44
CA VAL A 472 -9.28 26.11 7.33
C VAL A 472 -9.18 24.59 7.46
N ARG A 473 -8.22 23.96 6.79
CA ARG A 473 -7.99 22.52 6.85
C ARG A 473 -7.64 22.06 8.27
N GLU A 474 -6.74 22.78 8.93
CA GLU A 474 -6.38 22.48 10.31
C GLU A 474 -7.58 22.57 11.26
N ALA A 475 -8.44 23.59 11.09
CA ALA A 475 -9.65 23.76 11.88
C ALA A 475 -10.61 22.56 11.69
N VAL A 476 -10.82 22.13 10.44
CA VAL A 476 -11.66 20.95 10.16
C VAL A 476 -11.06 19.70 10.79
N GLN A 477 -9.77 19.44 10.58
CA GLN A 477 -9.09 18.22 11.03
C GLN A 477 -8.99 18.09 12.55
N HIS A 478 -8.76 19.20 13.26
CA HIS A 478 -8.50 19.17 14.70
C HIS A 478 -9.72 19.51 15.55
N GLU A 479 -10.68 20.27 15.02
CA GLU A 479 -11.80 20.78 15.82
C GLU A 479 -13.17 20.23 15.39
N ILE A 480 -13.33 19.84 14.11
CA ILE A 480 -14.59 19.29 13.61
C ILE A 480 -14.54 17.76 13.50
N GLU A 481 -13.52 17.23 12.83
CA GLU A 481 -13.39 15.79 12.54
C GLU A 481 -13.40 14.90 13.80
N PRO A 482 -12.70 15.24 14.90
CA PRO A 482 -12.67 14.40 16.09
C PRO A 482 -13.98 14.38 16.88
N ARG A 483 -14.91 15.33 16.63
CA ARG A 483 -16.15 15.51 17.39
C ARG A 483 -17.32 14.78 16.72
N PRO A 484 -17.93 13.75 17.34
CA PRO A 484 -19.05 13.00 16.76
C PRO A 484 -20.25 13.88 16.36
N GLU A 485 -20.53 14.93 17.11
CA GLU A 485 -21.57 15.92 16.83
C GLU A 485 -21.20 16.92 15.72
N GLY A 486 -19.94 16.96 15.31
CA GLY A 486 -19.41 17.92 14.35
C GLY A 486 -19.32 19.34 14.92
N GLY A 487 -19.46 20.35 14.07
CA GLY A 487 -19.36 21.74 14.49
C GLY A 487 -19.63 22.76 13.39
N LEU A 488 -19.58 24.03 13.78
CA LEU A 488 -19.63 25.18 12.87
C LEU A 488 -18.21 25.67 12.61
N LEU A 489 -17.82 25.72 11.36
CA LEU A 489 -16.63 26.44 10.90
C LEU A 489 -17.05 27.85 10.47
N THR A 490 -16.40 28.88 11.02
CA THR A 490 -16.57 30.26 10.55
C THR A 490 -15.28 30.77 9.93
N LEU A 491 -15.40 31.49 8.81
CA LEU A 491 -14.33 32.22 8.16
C LEU A 491 -14.80 33.65 7.92
N ASP A 492 -14.19 34.61 8.59
CA ASP A 492 -14.46 36.04 8.42
C ASP A 492 -13.18 36.83 8.15
N ALA A 493 -13.32 37.97 7.49
CA ALA A 493 -12.20 38.86 7.22
C ALA A 493 -12.60 40.33 7.43
N ARG A 494 -11.73 41.09 8.10
CA ARG A 494 -11.95 42.51 8.39
C ARG A 494 -10.73 43.35 8.00
N PRO A 495 -10.94 44.58 7.50
CA PRO A 495 -9.84 45.49 7.25
C PRO A 495 -9.17 45.90 8.57
N VAL A 496 -7.84 46.01 8.55
CA VAL A 496 -7.02 46.54 9.65
C VAL A 496 -6.00 47.53 9.10
N GLU A 497 -5.39 48.34 9.96
CA GLU A 497 -4.35 49.28 9.54
C GLU A 497 -3.19 48.51 8.88
N GLY A 498 -2.93 48.80 7.60
CA GLY A 498 -1.87 48.12 6.84
C GLY A 498 -2.25 46.79 6.18
N GLY A 499 -3.53 46.40 6.12
CA GLY A 499 -3.98 45.24 5.36
C GLY A 499 -5.31 44.64 5.80
N CYS A 500 -5.36 43.31 5.96
CA CYS A 500 -6.57 42.58 6.34
C CYS A 500 -6.28 41.49 7.37
N GLU A 501 -7.18 41.32 8.32
CA GLU A 501 -7.16 40.23 9.29
C GLU A 501 -8.21 39.19 8.89
N VAL A 502 -7.78 37.95 8.65
CA VAL A 502 -8.64 36.80 8.37
C VAL A 502 -8.72 35.92 9.61
N ARG A 503 -9.93 35.55 10.02
CA ARG A 503 -10.19 34.71 11.19
C ARG A 503 -10.86 33.41 10.78
N VAL A 504 -10.33 32.31 11.28
CA VAL A 504 -10.88 30.96 11.10
C VAL A 504 -11.19 30.38 12.48
N THR A 505 -12.44 29.97 12.71
CA THR A 505 -12.86 29.38 13.98
C THR A 505 -13.50 28.01 13.74
N GLY A 506 -13.02 26.98 14.44
CA GLY A 506 -13.57 25.62 14.40
C GLY A 506 -14.35 25.28 15.68
N GLY A 507 -15.69 25.37 15.67
CA GLY A 507 -16.46 25.11 16.88
C GLY A 507 -16.25 26.20 17.95
N SER A 508 -15.85 25.84 19.17
CA SER A 508 -15.97 26.70 20.36
C SER A 508 -14.66 27.07 21.08
N SER A 509 -13.47 26.75 20.55
CA SER A 509 -12.24 26.85 21.37
C SER A 509 -10.97 27.41 20.73
N ALA A 510 -10.76 27.37 19.40
CA ALA A 510 -9.57 28.01 18.81
C ALA A 510 -9.92 28.95 17.64
N VAL A 511 -9.52 30.22 17.78
CA VAL A 511 -9.55 31.22 16.71
C VAL A 511 -8.14 31.31 16.13
N ARG A 512 -8.01 30.99 14.84
CA ARG A 512 -6.77 31.23 14.08
C ARG A 512 -6.90 32.57 13.38
N THR A 513 -5.93 33.45 13.60
CA THR A 513 -5.92 34.79 13.00
C THR A 513 -4.72 34.92 12.07
N ILE A 514 -4.98 35.23 10.81
CA ILE A 514 -3.98 35.46 9.76
C ILE A 514 -3.97 36.96 9.46
N HIS A 515 -2.79 37.57 9.49
CA HIS A 515 -2.60 38.96 9.11
C HIS A 515 -2.02 39.02 7.70
N LEU A 516 -2.74 39.67 6.80
CA LEU A 516 -2.38 39.85 5.39
C LEU A 516 -1.94 41.29 5.16
N PRO A 517 -0.82 41.52 4.46
CA PRO A 517 -0.36 42.86 4.11
C PRO A 517 -1.29 43.51 3.07
N ALA A 518 -1.36 44.84 3.07
CA ALA A 518 -2.11 45.65 2.09
C ALA A 518 -1.56 45.52 0.66
#